data_AF-A0A1E1MRX4-F1
#
_entry.id   AF-A0A1E1MRX4-F1
#
_cell.length_a   1.000
_cell.length_b   1.000
_cell.length_c   1.000
_cell.angle_alpha   90.00
_cell.angle_beta   90.00
_cell.angle_gamma   90.00
#
_symmetry.space_group_name_H-M   'P 1'
#
loop_
_entity.id
_entity.type
_entity.pdbx_description
1 polymer ?
#
loop_
_entity_poly.entity_id
_entity_poly.type
_entity_poly.pdbx_seq_one_letter_code
_entity_poly.pdbx_strand_id
1 'polypeptide(L)'
;MRPSSLLFGGSLFSTAFALPTLPHPHEDLTKRDGPVFDGYIECSQKQTDTINQAFDDAIRLVALPSQLALNQQFSFFPNPCTGICSEGTLETRFWGKDIGKRPDEYSLIQTVYHNIANLRSKSSKIRVSCVDQISPLPGTQNFCRDTPDLGAYAFGTSKEYHDNTIVFCVDGFFNPKMEPLGWREAELNRDTSSRKDAARMYSKAAAMIHELSHLPAIQERDDTIIKDRRNDPVNDYGDKAYGVRLSEKLARRFPLYAAKNADNYAWYATELFFNNLYGIPDAQDAPRDDEPAEVLPKSGRGLVVALYETVSPHFGGADIDHTWKFFTTPLGRGIDCSLGADPVVEINPEGPSDAKFGRNLNFSSKDNMPWPGGDFKVVIDGQECHYKNDGSNAGRLFCPTREISCDADRARKENDDVQKCGGFNMLKPNVFCQF
;
A
#
# COMPACT_ATOMS: atom_id res chain seq x y z
N MET A 1 -67.81 -8.94 -26.97
CA MET A 1 -66.85 -9.17 -25.87
C MET A 1 -65.90 -10.28 -26.30
N ARG A 2 -64.63 -9.92 -26.56
CA ARG A 2 -63.49 -10.83 -26.79
C ARG A 2 -62.37 -10.31 -25.88
N PRO A 3 -61.68 -11.14 -25.09
CA PRO A 3 -60.45 -10.72 -24.45
C PRO A 3 -59.27 -10.99 -25.38
N SER A 4 -58.42 -9.97 -25.55
CA SER A 4 -57.12 -10.07 -26.20
C SER A 4 -56.06 -10.44 -25.18
N SER A 5 -55.30 -11.49 -25.47
CA SER A 5 -54.13 -11.93 -24.72
C SER A 5 -52.94 -11.01 -25.03
N LEU A 6 -52.39 -10.34 -24.01
CA LEU A 6 -51.12 -9.61 -24.09
C LEU A 6 -49.98 -10.55 -23.70
N LEU A 7 -49.15 -10.93 -24.67
CA LEU A 7 -47.85 -11.56 -24.45
C LEU A 7 -46.83 -10.48 -24.11
N PHE A 8 -46.31 -10.49 -22.89
CA PHE A 8 -45.12 -9.73 -22.50
C PHE A 8 -43.88 -10.46 -23.02
N GLY A 9 -43.33 -10.00 -24.14
CA GLY A 9 -41.97 -10.33 -24.57
C GLY A 9 -40.98 -9.39 -23.90
N GLY A 10 -40.41 -9.81 -22.77
CA GLY A 10 -39.29 -9.11 -22.13
C GLY A 10 -38.00 -9.40 -22.90
N SER A 11 -37.53 -8.43 -23.68
CA SER A 11 -36.21 -8.46 -24.30
C SER A 11 -35.15 -8.20 -23.22
N LEU A 12 -34.34 -9.22 -22.91
CA LEU A 12 -33.13 -9.08 -22.11
C LEU A 12 -32.10 -8.30 -22.94
N PHE A 13 -32.03 -6.98 -22.73
CA PHE A 13 -30.90 -6.18 -23.19
C PHE A 13 -29.68 -6.54 -22.34
N SER A 14 -28.86 -7.47 -22.84
CA SER A 14 -27.50 -7.66 -22.37
C SER A 14 -26.67 -6.47 -22.89
N THR A 15 -26.53 -5.42 -22.09
CA THR A 15 -25.56 -4.34 -22.35
C THR A 15 -24.17 -4.89 -22.08
N ALA A 16 -23.57 -5.52 -23.10
CA ALA A 16 -22.13 -5.64 -23.17
C ALA A 16 -21.59 -4.21 -23.34
N PHE A 17 -21.11 -3.61 -22.25
CA PHE A 17 -20.32 -2.39 -22.35
C PHE A 17 -19.04 -2.74 -23.09
N ALA A 18 -18.98 -2.39 -24.38
CA ALA A 18 -17.74 -2.40 -25.11
C ALA A 18 -16.79 -1.42 -24.41
N LEU A 19 -15.67 -1.93 -23.90
CA LEU A 19 -14.52 -1.09 -23.58
C LEU A 19 -14.27 -0.17 -24.79
N PRO A 20 -13.98 1.12 -24.58
CA PRO A 20 -13.59 1.99 -25.68
C PRO A 20 -12.50 1.28 -26.47
N THR A 21 -12.72 1.08 -27.77
CA THR A 21 -11.71 0.53 -28.68
C THR A 21 -10.52 1.46 -28.60
N LEU A 22 -9.44 0.98 -27.99
CA LEU A 22 -8.17 1.68 -27.99
C LEU A 22 -7.81 2.07 -29.42
N PRO A 23 -7.14 3.21 -29.62
CA PRO A 23 -6.37 3.39 -30.85
C PRO A 23 -5.50 2.16 -31.04
N HIS A 24 -5.45 1.64 -32.28
CA HIS A 24 -4.48 0.61 -32.62
C HIS A 24 -3.09 1.03 -32.10
N PRO A 25 -2.22 0.10 -31.69
CA PRO A 25 -0.88 0.37 -31.13
C PRO A 25 0.09 1.11 -32.09
N HIS A 26 -0.42 1.63 -33.20
CA HIS A 26 0.25 2.47 -34.18
C HIS A 26 -0.24 3.93 -34.21
N GLU A 27 -1.18 4.35 -33.33
CA GLU A 27 -1.41 5.78 -33.18
C GLU A 27 -0.15 6.40 -32.54
N ASP A 28 0.45 7.33 -33.28
CA ASP A 28 1.76 7.95 -33.14
C ASP A 28 1.95 8.66 -31.78
N LEU A 29 2.05 7.89 -30.69
CA LEU A 29 2.55 8.35 -29.38
C LEU A 29 4.00 8.84 -29.48
N THR A 30 4.68 8.54 -30.59
CA THR A 30 6.02 9.00 -30.97
C THR A 30 6.08 10.49 -31.36
N LYS A 31 4.97 11.24 -31.38
CA LYS A 31 4.94 12.69 -31.68
C LYS A 31 4.89 13.62 -30.46
N ARG A 32 5.68 13.35 -29.42
CA ARG A 32 5.93 14.34 -28.35
C ARG A 32 7.43 14.59 -28.24
N ASP A 33 7.92 15.45 -29.14
CA ASP A 33 9.31 15.93 -29.16
C ASP A 33 9.64 16.68 -27.85
N GLY A 34 10.70 16.25 -27.17
CA GLY A 34 11.25 16.90 -25.98
C GLY A 34 11.86 15.92 -24.97
N PRO A 35 12.86 16.34 -24.18
CA PRO A 35 13.46 15.50 -23.14
C PRO A 35 12.45 15.22 -22.02
N VAL A 36 12.40 13.96 -21.57
CA VAL A 36 11.53 13.51 -20.46
C VAL A 36 12.16 13.81 -19.10
N PHE A 37 13.48 13.76 -19.04
CA PHE A 37 14.29 13.91 -17.84
C PHE A 37 15.19 15.14 -17.97
N ASP A 38 15.62 15.70 -16.82
CA ASP A 38 16.41 16.93 -16.73
C ASP A 38 17.91 16.70 -17.04
N GLY A 39 18.20 15.73 -17.91
CA GLY A 39 19.55 15.24 -18.18
C GLY A 39 19.87 13.91 -17.52
N TYR A 40 21.06 13.39 -17.83
CA TYR A 40 21.53 12.07 -17.46
C TYR A 40 22.92 12.16 -16.84
N ILE A 41 23.02 11.85 -15.56
CA ILE A 41 24.29 11.90 -14.81
C ILE A 41 25.06 10.61 -15.09
N GLU A 42 26.23 10.73 -15.71
CA GLU A 42 27.17 9.65 -15.98
C GLU A 42 26.57 8.43 -16.72
N CYS A 43 25.55 8.66 -17.55
CA CYS A 43 25.01 7.64 -18.45
C CYS A 43 25.69 7.71 -19.83
N SER A 44 26.10 6.55 -20.35
CA SER A 44 26.45 6.41 -21.76
C SER A 44 25.23 6.60 -22.66
N GLN A 45 25.45 6.91 -23.95
CA GLN A 45 24.36 7.06 -24.91
C GLN A 45 23.45 5.83 -24.96
N LYS A 46 24.02 4.62 -24.96
CA LYS A 46 23.26 3.37 -24.96
C LYS A 46 22.36 3.23 -23.72
N GLN A 47 22.84 3.66 -22.55
CA GLN A 47 22.04 3.66 -21.33
C GLN A 47 20.90 4.67 -21.43
N THR A 48 21.19 5.89 -21.87
CA THR A 48 20.18 6.92 -22.14
C THR A 48 19.09 6.44 -23.10
N ASP A 49 19.47 5.81 -24.21
CA ASP A 49 18.52 5.25 -25.19
C ASP A 49 17.65 4.15 -24.56
N THR A 50 18.25 3.29 -23.74
CA THR A 50 17.53 2.22 -23.03
C THR A 50 16.52 2.78 -22.02
N ILE A 51 16.91 3.83 -21.28
CA ILE A 51 16.03 4.50 -20.31
C ILE A 51 14.86 5.17 -21.03
N ASN A 52 15.11 5.90 -22.12
CA ASN A 52 14.07 6.53 -22.92
C ASN A 52 13.11 5.48 -23.51
N GLN A 53 13.62 4.38 -24.05
CA GLN A 53 12.80 3.28 -24.58
C GLN A 53 11.94 2.65 -23.47
N ALA A 54 12.50 2.41 -22.29
CA ALA A 54 11.75 1.87 -21.16
C ALA A 54 10.67 2.83 -20.68
N PHE A 55 10.92 4.14 -20.73
CA PHE A 55 9.92 5.16 -20.44
C PHE A 55 8.80 5.17 -21.49
N ASP A 56 9.12 5.10 -22.79
CA ASP A 56 8.10 5.03 -23.85
C ASP A 56 7.24 3.78 -23.73
N ASP A 57 7.85 2.63 -23.42
CA ASP A 57 7.12 1.42 -23.11
C ASP A 57 6.28 1.54 -21.83
N ALA A 58 6.76 2.26 -20.80
CA ALA A 58 5.98 2.54 -19.60
C ALA A 58 4.73 3.37 -19.91
N ILE A 59 4.82 4.35 -20.82
CA ILE A 59 3.66 5.12 -21.31
C ILE A 59 2.64 4.19 -21.98
N ARG A 60 3.09 3.18 -22.74
CA ARG A 60 2.20 2.17 -23.33
C ARG A 60 1.48 1.35 -22.26
N LEU A 61 2.18 0.93 -21.20
CA LEU A 61 1.59 0.18 -20.09
C LEU A 61 0.59 1.01 -19.28
N VAL A 62 0.87 2.30 -19.02
CA VAL A 62 -0.01 3.15 -18.21
C VAL A 62 -1.15 3.80 -19.00
N ALA A 63 -1.20 3.64 -20.32
CA ALA A 63 -2.22 4.23 -21.17
C ALA A 63 -3.65 3.83 -20.75
N LEU A 64 -3.88 2.52 -20.56
CA LEU A 64 -5.17 2.01 -20.07
C LEU A 64 -5.52 2.49 -18.66
N PRO A 65 -4.69 2.28 -17.63
CA PRO A 65 -5.07 2.67 -16.27
C PRO A 65 -5.18 4.19 -16.09
N SER A 66 -4.44 5.00 -16.87
CA SER A 66 -4.59 6.47 -16.85
C SER A 66 -5.89 6.98 -17.48
N GLN A 67 -6.47 6.26 -18.45
CA GLN A 67 -7.78 6.59 -19.00
C GLN A 67 -8.92 6.23 -18.03
N LEU A 68 -8.77 5.12 -17.29
CA LEU A 68 -9.68 4.76 -16.20
C LEU A 68 -9.69 5.79 -15.06
N ALA A 69 -8.69 6.68 -15.00
CA ALA A 69 -8.65 7.79 -14.06
C ALA A 69 -9.54 8.99 -14.46
N LEU A 70 -9.85 9.17 -15.74
CA LEU A 70 -10.50 10.38 -16.26
C LEU A 70 -12.04 10.30 -16.32
N ASN A 71 -12.61 9.10 -16.28
CA ASN A 71 -14.06 8.87 -16.47
C ASN A 71 -14.96 9.33 -15.29
N GLN A 72 -14.42 10.03 -14.29
CA GLN A 72 -15.20 10.53 -13.15
C GLN A 72 -15.47 12.04 -13.16
N GLN A 73 -14.78 12.82 -13.99
CA GLN A 73 -14.82 14.29 -13.88
C GLN A 73 -16.03 14.96 -14.56
N PHE A 74 -16.88 14.22 -15.30
CA PHE A 74 -17.94 14.80 -16.15
C PHE A 74 -19.37 14.27 -15.94
N SER A 75 -19.68 13.56 -14.85
CA SER A 75 -21.07 13.15 -14.58
C SER A 75 -21.75 14.00 -13.50
N PHE A 76 -22.74 14.80 -13.91
CA PHE A 76 -23.68 15.54 -13.06
C PHE A 76 -24.68 14.63 -12.29
N PHE A 77 -24.52 13.31 -12.41
CA PHE A 77 -25.23 12.29 -11.65
C PHE A 77 -24.17 11.50 -10.85
N PRO A 78 -24.48 10.98 -9.64
CA PRO A 78 -23.59 10.06 -8.93
C PRO A 78 -23.45 8.79 -9.78
N ASN A 79 -22.48 8.79 -10.69
CA ASN A 79 -22.25 7.71 -11.62
C ASN A 79 -21.59 6.57 -10.83
N PRO A 80 -22.07 5.33 -10.91
CA PRO A 80 -21.36 4.19 -10.34
C PRO A 80 -19.94 4.15 -10.91
N CYS A 81 -18.97 4.03 -10.02
CA CYS A 81 -17.56 3.85 -10.33
C CYS A 81 -17.32 3.03 -11.60
N THR A 82 -16.78 3.66 -12.66
CA THR A 82 -16.25 2.98 -13.85
C THR A 82 -14.73 3.09 -13.81
N GLY A 83 -14.02 1.95 -13.88
CA GLY A 83 -12.55 1.89 -13.79
C GLY A 83 -12.03 1.28 -12.48
N ILE A 84 -10.90 1.78 -11.96
CA ILE A 84 -10.16 1.21 -10.81
C ILE A 84 -11.03 1.01 -9.55
N CYS A 85 -12.06 1.84 -9.37
CA CYS A 85 -12.99 1.74 -8.23
C CYS A 85 -14.23 0.85 -8.51
N SER A 86 -14.28 0.20 -9.67
CA SER A 86 -15.22 -0.88 -10.01
C SER A 86 -14.53 -2.22 -9.78
N GLU A 87 -15.20 -3.18 -9.14
CA GLU A 87 -14.62 -4.50 -8.78
C GLU A 87 -14.38 -5.39 -10.01
N GLY A 88 -13.36 -5.07 -10.82
CA GLY A 88 -12.85 -5.94 -11.88
C GLY A 88 -11.88 -7.00 -11.33
N THR A 89 -11.57 -8.00 -12.16
CA THR A 89 -10.70 -9.13 -11.75
C THR A 89 -9.29 -8.65 -11.40
N LEU A 90 -8.70 -7.77 -12.22
CA LEU A 90 -7.35 -7.26 -11.99
C LEU A 90 -7.32 -6.22 -10.87
N GLU A 91 -8.36 -5.40 -10.75
CA GLU A 91 -8.51 -4.41 -9.70
C GLU A 91 -8.57 -5.10 -8.33
N THR A 92 -9.39 -6.15 -8.24
CA THR A 92 -9.47 -7.00 -7.04
C THR A 92 -8.13 -7.67 -6.73
N ARG A 93 -7.43 -8.15 -7.76
CA ARG A 93 -6.18 -8.89 -7.64
C ARG A 93 -5.02 -8.02 -7.16
N PHE A 94 -4.91 -6.78 -7.62
CA PHE A 94 -3.77 -5.91 -7.30
C PHE A 94 -4.06 -4.84 -6.26
N TRP A 95 -5.33 -4.51 -6.02
CA TRP A 95 -5.70 -3.49 -5.06
C TRP A 95 -6.51 -4.05 -3.90
N GLY A 96 -7.23 -5.15 -4.10
CA GLY A 96 -8.08 -5.79 -3.11
C GLY A 96 -9.58 -5.64 -3.45
N LYS A 97 -10.40 -6.58 -2.99
CA LYS A 97 -11.86 -6.63 -3.25
C LYS A 97 -12.62 -5.39 -2.80
N ASP A 98 -12.07 -4.66 -1.84
CA ASP A 98 -12.69 -3.49 -1.21
C ASP A 98 -12.22 -2.15 -1.82
N ILE A 99 -11.46 -2.15 -2.93
CA ILE A 99 -10.90 -0.91 -3.51
C ILE A 99 -11.98 0.12 -3.86
N GLY A 100 -13.18 -0.32 -4.29
CA GLY A 100 -14.31 0.58 -4.54
C GLY A 100 -14.85 1.31 -3.30
N LYS A 101 -14.44 0.89 -2.10
CA LYS A 101 -14.81 1.50 -0.81
C LYS A 101 -13.69 2.36 -0.21
N ARG A 102 -12.57 2.51 -0.92
CA ARG A 102 -11.34 3.16 -0.47
C ARG A 102 -10.99 4.36 -1.36
N PRO A 103 -11.69 5.50 -1.19
CA PRO A 103 -11.59 6.63 -2.10
C PRO A 103 -10.23 7.30 -2.15
N ASP A 104 -9.54 7.39 -1.03
CA ASP A 104 -8.22 7.98 -0.96
C ASP A 104 -7.20 7.11 -1.72
N GLU A 105 -7.29 5.79 -1.59
CA GLU A 105 -6.41 4.85 -2.29
C GLU A 105 -6.65 4.82 -3.79
N TYR A 106 -7.90 4.72 -4.27
CA TYR A 106 -8.11 4.72 -5.71
C TYR A 106 -7.77 6.08 -6.33
N SER A 107 -7.98 7.19 -5.62
CA SER A 107 -7.56 8.52 -6.08
C SER A 107 -6.04 8.60 -6.19
N LEU A 108 -5.28 8.10 -5.22
CA LEU A 108 -3.82 7.99 -5.30
C LEU A 108 -3.39 7.16 -6.52
N ILE A 109 -4.04 6.01 -6.76
CA ILE A 109 -3.70 5.14 -7.90
C ILE A 109 -3.92 5.89 -9.22
N GLN A 110 -5.05 6.59 -9.34
CA GLN A 110 -5.38 7.41 -10.51
C GLN A 110 -4.37 8.54 -10.73
N THR A 111 -3.99 9.27 -9.68
CA THR A 111 -2.99 10.35 -9.74
C THR A 111 -1.66 9.84 -10.26
N VAL A 112 -1.16 8.71 -9.73
CA VAL A 112 0.12 8.12 -10.16
C VAL A 112 0.12 7.78 -11.65
N TYR A 113 -0.88 7.04 -12.14
CA TYR A 113 -0.92 6.68 -13.56
C TYR A 113 -1.12 7.89 -14.47
N HIS A 114 -1.96 8.84 -14.06
CA HIS A 114 -2.17 10.08 -14.80
C HIS A 114 -0.87 10.89 -14.92
N ASN A 115 -0.10 11.01 -13.83
CA ASN A 115 1.13 11.78 -13.83
C ASN A 115 2.25 11.09 -14.61
N ILE A 116 2.37 9.76 -14.54
CA ILE A 116 3.29 9.02 -15.41
C ILE A 116 2.93 9.25 -16.89
N ALA A 117 1.66 9.08 -17.26
CA ALA A 117 1.19 9.26 -18.65
C ALA A 117 1.43 10.68 -19.20
N ASN A 118 1.45 11.69 -18.31
CA ASN A 118 1.63 13.10 -18.67
C ASN A 118 3.02 13.66 -18.35
N LEU A 119 3.98 12.84 -17.93
CA LEU A 119 5.30 13.34 -17.52
C LEU A 119 6.02 14.13 -18.63
N ARG A 120 5.86 13.72 -19.90
CA ARG A 120 6.41 14.45 -21.07
C ARG A 120 5.94 15.90 -21.17
N SER A 121 4.71 16.20 -20.73
CA SER A 121 4.13 17.55 -20.82
C SER A 121 4.49 18.48 -19.67
N LYS A 122 5.11 17.97 -18.59
CA LYS A 122 5.52 18.78 -17.44
C LYS A 122 6.72 19.68 -17.82
N SER A 123 6.74 20.92 -17.35
CA SER A 123 7.82 21.88 -17.63
C SER A 123 9.11 21.58 -16.86
N SER A 124 8.99 21.20 -15.59
CA SER A 124 10.08 20.67 -14.76
C SER A 124 10.18 19.15 -14.94
N LYS A 125 11.40 18.61 -14.93
CA LYS A 125 11.70 17.21 -15.26
C LYS A 125 12.42 16.51 -14.11
N ILE A 126 12.26 15.19 -14.03
CA ILE A 126 12.94 14.33 -13.05
C ILE A 126 14.41 14.15 -13.45
N ARG A 127 15.31 14.08 -12.48
CA ARG A 127 16.74 13.79 -12.72
C ARG A 127 16.98 12.29 -12.83
N VAL A 128 17.93 11.91 -13.69
CA VAL A 128 18.32 10.51 -13.88
C VAL A 128 19.83 10.37 -13.72
N SER A 129 20.26 9.29 -13.08
CA SER A 129 21.67 8.94 -12.92
C SER A 129 21.94 7.46 -13.24
N CYS A 130 23.12 7.16 -13.78
CA CYS A 130 23.64 5.80 -13.95
C CYS A 130 24.74 5.45 -12.93
N VAL A 131 24.97 6.34 -11.97
CA VAL A 131 25.87 6.13 -10.82
C VAL A 131 25.17 6.53 -9.52
N ASP A 132 25.59 5.91 -8.41
CA ASP A 132 25.00 6.14 -7.10
C ASP A 132 24.94 7.64 -6.75
N GLN A 133 23.75 8.11 -6.42
CA GLN A 133 23.49 9.45 -5.89
C GLN A 133 23.07 9.37 -4.42
N ILE A 134 23.49 10.35 -3.63
CA ILE A 134 23.11 10.44 -2.21
C ILE A 134 21.83 11.26 -2.09
N SER A 135 20.83 10.68 -1.43
CA SER A 135 19.60 11.39 -1.06
C SER A 135 19.94 12.50 -0.06
N PRO A 136 19.43 13.72 -0.28
CA PRO A 136 19.56 14.79 0.69
C PRO A 136 18.70 14.57 1.95
N LEU A 137 17.76 13.60 1.93
CA LEU A 137 16.96 13.26 3.10
C LEU A 137 17.72 12.31 4.04
N PRO A 138 17.62 12.51 5.37
CA PRO A 138 18.19 11.60 6.33
C PRO A 138 17.46 10.24 6.29
N GLY A 139 18.21 9.13 6.33
CA GLY A 139 17.63 7.80 6.37
C GLY A 139 18.56 6.72 5.81
N THR A 140 18.06 5.48 5.83
CA THR A 140 18.71 4.37 5.13
C THR A 140 18.33 4.44 3.65
N GLN A 141 19.32 4.40 2.77
CA GLN A 141 19.15 4.47 1.33
C GLN A 141 19.81 3.24 0.67
N ASN A 142 19.20 2.73 -0.40
CA ASN A 142 19.80 1.70 -1.24
C ASN A 142 20.79 2.31 -2.22
N PHE A 143 21.87 1.59 -2.50
CA PHE A 143 22.86 1.94 -3.50
C PHE A 143 23.09 0.75 -4.43
N CYS A 144 23.31 1.04 -5.71
CA CYS A 144 23.62 0.05 -6.74
C CYS A 144 24.86 -0.77 -6.35
N ARG A 145 25.89 -0.12 -5.80
CA ARG A 145 27.13 -0.80 -5.38
C ARG A 145 26.93 -1.83 -4.26
N ASP A 146 25.88 -1.69 -3.46
CA ASP A 146 25.61 -2.53 -2.29
C ASP A 146 24.64 -3.68 -2.60
N THR A 147 23.94 -3.62 -3.73
CA THR A 147 22.94 -4.62 -4.15
C THR A 147 23.07 -4.92 -5.65
N PRO A 148 23.87 -5.95 -6.04
CA PRO A 148 24.19 -6.21 -7.44
C PRO A 148 22.99 -6.45 -8.37
N ASP A 149 21.91 -7.04 -7.85
CA ASP A 149 20.69 -7.34 -8.61
C ASP A 149 19.65 -6.21 -8.55
N LEU A 150 19.95 -5.09 -7.88
CA LEU A 150 19.03 -3.95 -7.81
C LEU A 150 18.88 -3.35 -9.21
N GLY A 151 17.65 -3.25 -9.70
CA GLY A 151 17.38 -2.61 -10.98
C GLY A 151 17.69 -1.12 -10.92
N ALA A 152 17.04 -0.44 -10.00
CA ALA A 152 17.15 0.99 -9.78
C ALA A 152 16.74 1.34 -8.35
N TYR A 153 16.91 2.59 -7.99
CA TYR A 153 16.25 3.16 -6.81
C TYR A 153 15.89 4.61 -7.07
N ALA A 154 14.87 5.10 -6.35
CA ALA A 154 14.35 6.45 -6.52
C ALA A 154 14.21 7.18 -5.19
N PHE A 155 14.40 8.50 -5.21
CA PHE A 155 14.20 9.37 -4.05
C PHE A 155 13.79 10.79 -4.48
N GLY A 156 13.19 11.55 -3.56
CA GLY A 156 12.86 12.95 -3.78
C GLY A 156 12.62 13.69 -2.47
N THR A 157 12.77 15.01 -2.48
CA THR A 157 12.58 15.87 -1.30
C THR A 157 11.26 16.61 -1.26
N SER A 158 10.53 16.64 -2.38
CA SER A 158 9.27 17.37 -2.50
C SER A 158 8.46 16.86 -3.71
N LYS A 159 7.25 17.41 -3.87
CA LYS A 159 6.41 17.19 -5.06
C LYS A 159 6.91 17.86 -6.34
N GLU A 160 7.98 18.65 -6.29
CA GLU A 160 8.51 19.34 -7.47
C GLU A 160 9.37 18.38 -8.31
N TYR A 161 9.12 18.29 -9.62
CA TYR A 161 9.77 17.27 -10.48
C TYR A 161 11.31 17.31 -10.45
N HIS A 162 11.93 18.49 -10.42
CA HIS A 162 13.39 18.64 -10.37
C HIS A 162 14.03 18.16 -9.04
N ASP A 163 13.25 18.09 -7.97
CA ASP A 163 13.68 17.60 -6.65
C ASP A 163 13.74 16.07 -6.59
N ASN A 164 13.31 15.40 -7.65
CA ASN A 164 13.17 13.94 -7.71
C ASN A 164 14.27 13.34 -8.59
N THR A 165 14.80 12.19 -8.17
CA THR A 165 15.91 11.49 -8.85
C THR A 165 15.64 9.99 -8.91
N ILE A 166 15.89 9.39 -10.08
CA ILE A 166 15.98 7.95 -10.26
C ILE A 166 17.42 7.58 -10.61
N VAL A 167 17.95 6.55 -9.95
CA VAL A 167 19.26 5.99 -10.24
C VAL A 167 19.07 4.60 -10.84
N PHE A 168 19.50 4.40 -12.09
CA PHE A 168 19.45 3.09 -12.76
C PHE A 168 20.77 2.37 -12.60
N CYS A 169 20.74 1.19 -11.98
CA CYS A 169 21.93 0.40 -11.70
C CYS A 169 22.37 -0.38 -12.94
N VAL A 170 23.69 -0.34 -13.20
CA VAL A 170 24.30 -0.96 -14.39
C VAL A 170 24.01 -2.46 -14.48
N ASP A 171 24.21 -3.20 -13.38
CA ASP A 171 24.14 -4.66 -13.37
C ASP A 171 22.71 -5.21 -13.29
N GLY A 172 21.76 -4.41 -12.78
CA GLY A 172 20.35 -4.77 -12.66
C GLY A 172 19.50 -4.27 -13.84
N PHE A 173 19.30 -2.96 -13.97
CA PHE A 173 18.37 -2.43 -14.98
C PHE A 173 18.88 -2.63 -16.40
N PHE A 174 20.18 -2.56 -16.65
CA PHE A 174 20.74 -2.79 -17.99
C PHE A 174 21.11 -4.25 -18.24
N ASN A 175 20.75 -5.14 -17.31
CA ASN A 175 20.93 -6.58 -17.48
C ASN A 175 20.24 -7.05 -18.77
N PRO A 176 20.92 -7.82 -19.63
CA PRO A 176 20.34 -8.32 -20.87
C PRO A 176 19.19 -9.31 -20.64
N LYS A 177 19.04 -9.88 -19.44
CA LYS A 177 17.91 -10.76 -19.10
C LYS A 177 16.60 -10.00 -18.84
N MET A 178 16.67 -8.70 -18.57
CA MET A 178 15.48 -7.86 -18.40
C MET A 178 15.12 -7.25 -19.75
N GLU A 179 14.12 -7.82 -20.41
CA GLU A 179 13.79 -7.47 -21.80
C GLU A 179 12.88 -6.22 -21.90
N PRO A 180 12.93 -5.46 -23.01
CA PRO A 180 11.99 -4.37 -23.27
C PRO A 180 10.58 -4.93 -23.57
N LEU A 181 9.55 -4.07 -23.52
CA LEU A 181 8.15 -4.51 -23.68
C LEU A 181 7.91 -5.14 -25.05
N GLY A 182 8.42 -4.53 -26.12
CA GLY A 182 8.26 -5.04 -27.48
C GLY A 182 8.84 -6.45 -27.68
N TRP A 183 9.89 -6.81 -26.94
CA TRP A 183 10.45 -8.16 -26.97
C TRP A 183 9.51 -9.15 -26.28
N ARG A 184 8.90 -8.79 -25.13
CA ARG A 184 7.89 -9.61 -24.44
C ARG A 184 6.65 -9.84 -25.29
N GLU A 185 6.17 -8.80 -25.96
CA GLU A 185 5.07 -8.93 -26.93
C GLU A 185 5.44 -9.90 -28.07
N ALA A 186 6.63 -9.79 -28.65
CA ALA A 186 7.09 -10.68 -29.71
C ALA A 186 7.31 -12.13 -29.22
N GLU A 187 7.76 -12.31 -27.98
CA GLU A 187 7.89 -13.62 -27.32
C GLU A 187 6.51 -14.28 -27.16
N LEU A 188 5.55 -13.60 -26.52
CA LEU A 188 4.20 -14.12 -26.26
C LEU A 188 3.36 -14.25 -27.53
N ASN A 189 3.69 -13.51 -28.58
CA ASN A 189 3.08 -13.72 -29.89
C ASN A 189 3.56 -15.01 -30.57
N ARG A 190 4.80 -15.44 -30.33
CA ARG A 190 5.35 -16.71 -30.84
C ARG A 190 4.95 -17.90 -29.98
N ASP A 191 4.95 -17.74 -28.66
CA ASP A 191 4.54 -18.78 -27.71
C ASP A 191 3.17 -18.47 -27.11
N THR A 192 2.13 -18.89 -27.84
CA THR A 192 0.74 -18.62 -27.45
C THR A 192 0.33 -19.31 -26.16
N SER A 193 1.00 -20.41 -25.78
CA SER A 193 0.72 -21.15 -24.55
C SER A 193 1.08 -20.36 -23.29
N SER A 194 1.97 -19.38 -23.42
CA SER A 194 2.48 -18.57 -22.33
C SER A 194 1.81 -17.20 -22.21
N ARG A 195 0.83 -16.88 -23.06
CA ARG A 195 0.13 -15.58 -23.08
C ARG A 195 -0.63 -15.26 -21.79
N LYS A 196 -0.79 -16.24 -20.90
CA LYS A 196 -1.42 -16.10 -19.59
C LYS A 196 -0.42 -16.11 -18.42
N ASP A 197 0.84 -16.42 -18.69
CA ASP A 197 1.89 -16.46 -17.66
C ASP A 197 2.39 -15.04 -17.34
N ALA A 198 1.89 -14.48 -16.24
CA ALA A 198 2.26 -13.15 -15.79
C ALA A 198 3.78 -13.02 -15.52
N ALA A 199 4.47 -14.08 -15.09
CA ALA A 199 5.91 -14.01 -14.82
C ALA A 199 6.71 -13.70 -16.10
N ARG A 200 6.19 -14.06 -17.27
CA ARG A 200 6.81 -13.75 -18.58
C ARG A 200 6.46 -12.37 -19.12
N MET A 201 5.60 -11.60 -18.45
CA MET A 201 5.17 -10.28 -18.91
C MET A 201 6.07 -9.14 -18.40
N TYR A 202 6.91 -9.39 -17.39
CA TYR A 202 7.76 -8.35 -16.80
C TYR A 202 8.80 -7.81 -17.78
N SER A 203 8.94 -6.49 -17.81
CA SER A 203 9.82 -5.77 -18.73
C SER A 203 10.49 -4.57 -18.05
N LYS A 204 11.48 -3.96 -18.72
CA LYS A 204 12.09 -2.70 -18.26
C LYS A 204 11.05 -1.58 -18.02
N ALA A 205 9.93 -1.62 -18.73
CA ALA A 205 8.82 -0.67 -18.55
C ALA A 205 8.14 -0.85 -17.19
N ALA A 206 7.96 -2.09 -16.73
CA ALA A 206 7.41 -2.38 -15.40
C ALA A 206 8.36 -1.86 -14.31
N ALA A 207 9.67 -2.09 -14.45
CA ALA A 207 10.68 -1.53 -13.55
C ALA A 207 10.66 0.01 -13.56
N MET A 208 10.50 0.65 -14.71
CA MET A 208 10.35 2.11 -14.80
C MET A 208 9.11 2.62 -14.03
N ILE A 209 7.96 1.95 -14.16
CA ILE A 209 6.74 2.32 -13.42
C ILE A 209 6.94 2.16 -11.92
N HIS A 210 7.60 1.07 -11.50
CA HIS A 210 7.96 0.83 -10.11
C HIS A 210 8.72 2.03 -9.52
N GLU A 211 9.82 2.45 -10.15
CA GLU A 211 10.63 3.57 -9.67
C GLU A 211 9.89 4.91 -9.70
N LEU A 212 9.16 5.20 -10.78
CA LEU A 212 8.38 6.43 -10.89
C LEU A 212 7.33 6.52 -9.76
N SER A 213 6.74 5.40 -9.35
CA SER A 213 5.72 5.39 -8.30
C SER A 213 6.27 5.82 -6.93
N HIS A 214 7.57 5.65 -6.65
CA HIS A 214 8.19 6.12 -5.41
C HIS A 214 8.33 7.63 -5.30
N LEU A 215 8.28 8.35 -6.44
CA LEU A 215 8.60 9.76 -6.47
C LEU A 215 7.47 10.62 -5.89
N PRO A 216 7.75 11.47 -4.88
CA PRO A 216 6.75 12.38 -4.35
C PRO A 216 6.12 13.29 -5.42
N ALA A 217 6.86 13.68 -6.46
CA ALA A 217 6.31 14.43 -7.60
C ALA A 217 5.24 13.68 -8.42
N ILE A 218 5.35 12.35 -8.52
CA ILE A 218 4.36 11.52 -9.20
C ILE A 218 3.12 11.32 -8.32
N GLN A 219 3.33 11.21 -7.00
CA GLN A 219 2.28 11.09 -5.99
C GLN A 219 1.54 12.42 -5.71
N GLU A 220 2.11 13.56 -6.12
CA GLU A 220 1.70 14.93 -5.76
C GLU A 220 1.75 15.22 -4.25
N ARG A 221 2.83 14.77 -3.61
CA ARG A 221 3.01 14.84 -2.16
C ARG A 221 4.40 15.33 -1.78
N ASP A 222 4.51 15.95 -0.61
CA ASP A 222 5.80 16.35 -0.05
C ASP A 222 6.50 15.18 0.69
N ASP A 223 5.82 14.03 0.82
CA ASP A 223 6.33 12.79 1.41
C ASP A 223 6.17 11.59 0.47
N THR A 224 7.03 10.57 0.64
CA THR A 224 6.93 9.29 -0.09
C THR A 224 6.12 8.28 0.72
N ILE A 225 4.90 7.97 0.25
CA ILE A 225 4.03 6.97 0.90
C ILE A 225 4.02 5.63 0.14
N ILE A 226 4.28 5.64 -1.16
CA ILE A 226 4.49 4.43 -1.97
C ILE A 226 5.94 3.99 -1.81
N LYS A 227 6.14 2.81 -1.22
CA LYS A 227 7.45 2.26 -0.85
C LYS A 227 7.51 0.79 -1.25
N ASP A 228 8.69 0.20 -1.13
CA ASP A 228 8.85 -1.25 -1.21
C ASP A 228 8.29 -1.91 0.04
N ARG A 229 7.04 -2.33 -0.01
CA ARG A 229 6.37 -2.97 1.12
C ARG A 229 6.88 -4.38 1.29
N ARG A 230 6.88 -4.87 2.53
CA ARG A 230 7.12 -6.27 2.83
C ARG A 230 5.82 -7.06 2.72
N ASN A 231 5.95 -8.37 2.58
CA ASN A 231 4.83 -9.31 2.55
C ASN A 231 4.01 -9.33 3.84
N ASP A 232 4.60 -8.93 4.97
CA ASP A 232 3.90 -8.55 6.19
C ASP A 232 4.29 -7.10 6.56
N PRO A 233 3.55 -6.12 6.02
CA PRO A 233 3.88 -4.71 6.21
C PRO A 233 3.45 -4.18 7.59
N VAL A 234 2.66 -4.94 8.36
CA VAL A 234 2.22 -4.56 9.71
C VAL A 234 3.36 -4.80 10.70
N ASN A 235 4.07 -5.92 10.55
CA ASN A 235 5.19 -6.29 11.42
C ASN A 235 6.57 -5.89 10.88
N ASP A 236 6.63 -5.27 9.69
CA ASP A 236 7.86 -5.03 8.92
C ASP A 236 8.73 -6.29 8.79
N TYR A 237 8.06 -7.43 8.57
CA TYR A 237 8.68 -8.75 8.53
C TYR A 237 8.57 -9.41 7.15
N GLY A 238 9.53 -10.29 6.86
CA GLY A 238 9.59 -11.06 5.62
C GLY A 238 10.16 -10.29 4.44
N ASP A 239 10.15 -10.95 3.28
CA ASP A 239 10.68 -10.40 2.03
C ASP A 239 9.84 -9.21 1.54
N LYS A 240 10.46 -8.37 0.71
CA LYS A 240 9.74 -7.36 -0.07
C LYS A 240 8.67 -8.04 -0.92
N ALA A 241 7.55 -7.37 -1.08
CA ALA A 241 6.44 -7.80 -1.92
C ALA A 241 6.75 -7.54 -3.40
N TYR A 242 7.85 -8.15 -3.86
CA TYR A 242 8.34 -8.06 -5.24
C TYR A 242 7.90 -9.28 -6.06
N GLY A 243 7.53 -9.02 -7.31
CA GLY A 243 6.96 -10.00 -8.21
C GLY A 243 5.43 -10.09 -8.09
N VAL A 244 4.83 -10.56 -9.18
CA VAL A 244 3.38 -10.65 -9.36
C VAL A 244 2.71 -11.40 -8.20
N ARG A 245 3.19 -12.61 -7.87
CA ARG A 245 2.62 -13.42 -6.79
C ARG A 245 2.57 -12.70 -5.45
N LEU A 246 3.65 -12.01 -5.09
CA LEU A 246 3.73 -11.31 -3.81
C LEU A 246 2.91 -10.01 -3.83
N SER A 247 2.81 -9.34 -4.97
CA SER A 247 1.92 -8.19 -5.16
C SER A 247 0.44 -8.58 -5.03
N GLU A 248 0.03 -9.70 -5.63
CA GLU A 248 -1.32 -10.27 -5.49
C GLU A 248 -1.61 -10.67 -4.02
N LYS A 249 -0.65 -11.36 -3.39
CA LYS A 249 -0.75 -11.78 -1.99
C LYS A 249 -0.88 -10.58 -1.05
N LEU A 250 -0.11 -9.52 -1.29
CA LEU A 250 -0.18 -8.28 -0.52
C LEU A 250 -1.57 -7.64 -0.65
N ALA A 251 -2.12 -7.56 -1.85
CA ALA A 251 -3.46 -7.01 -2.07
C ALA A 251 -4.57 -7.87 -1.43
N ARG A 252 -4.41 -9.19 -1.46
CA ARG A 252 -5.33 -10.13 -0.81
C ARG A 252 -5.30 -10.00 0.72
N ARG A 253 -4.12 -9.93 1.33
CA ARG A 253 -3.96 -9.98 2.81
C ARG A 253 -3.95 -8.61 3.47
N PHE A 254 -3.40 -7.61 2.79
CA PHE A 254 -3.16 -6.26 3.31
C PHE A 254 -3.56 -5.19 2.27
N PRO A 255 -4.85 -5.11 1.88
CA PRO A 255 -5.30 -4.25 0.78
C PRO A 255 -4.95 -2.76 0.95
N LEU A 256 -4.90 -2.25 2.18
CA LEU A 256 -4.47 -0.88 2.51
C LEU A 256 -3.00 -0.59 2.17
N TYR A 257 -2.17 -1.62 2.10
CA TYR A 257 -0.75 -1.51 1.81
C TYR A 257 -0.43 -1.77 0.34
N ALA A 258 -1.31 -2.45 -0.41
CA ALA A 258 -1.15 -2.67 -1.84
C ALA A 258 -1.11 -1.35 -2.63
N ALA A 259 -2.00 -0.40 -2.31
CA ALA A 259 -1.96 0.96 -2.88
C ALA A 259 -0.72 1.78 -2.46
N LYS A 260 0.09 1.25 -1.52
CA LYS A 260 1.31 1.86 -1.01
C LYS A 260 2.55 1.05 -1.36
N ASN A 261 2.45 0.10 -2.29
CA ASN A 261 3.53 -0.75 -2.78
C ASN A 261 3.82 -0.46 -4.25
N ALA A 262 5.06 -0.12 -4.58
CA ALA A 262 5.45 0.23 -5.95
C ALA A 262 5.20 -0.91 -6.95
N ASP A 263 5.45 -2.15 -6.54
CA ASP A 263 5.33 -3.30 -7.44
C ASP A 263 3.88 -3.61 -7.82
N ASN A 264 2.90 -3.27 -6.96
CA ASN A 264 1.48 -3.38 -7.32
C ASN A 264 1.13 -2.45 -8.50
N TYR A 265 1.76 -1.28 -8.62
CA TYR A 265 1.58 -0.39 -9.77
C TYR A 265 2.20 -0.98 -11.04
N ALA A 266 3.44 -1.46 -10.93
CA ALA A 266 4.14 -2.07 -12.06
C ALA A 266 3.37 -3.27 -12.63
N TRP A 267 2.91 -4.17 -11.76
CA TRP A 267 2.20 -5.38 -12.17
C TRP A 267 0.77 -5.13 -12.63
N TYR A 268 0.01 -4.24 -11.99
CA TYR A 268 -1.33 -3.90 -12.46
C TYR A 268 -1.30 -3.31 -13.88
N ALA A 269 -0.40 -2.36 -14.15
CA ALA A 269 -0.26 -1.78 -15.49
C ALA A 269 0.17 -2.84 -16.53
N THR A 270 1.11 -3.71 -16.14
CA THR A 270 1.60 -4.80 -17.00
C THR A 270 0.47 -5.77 -17.35
N GLU A 271 -0.23 -6.31 -16.36
CA GLU A 271 -1.30 -7.29 -16.61
C GLU A 271 -2.51 -6.66 -17.28
N LEU A 272 -2.82 -5.38 -17.01
CA LEU A 272 -3.92 -4.70 -17.68
C LEU A 272 -3.64 -4.51 -19.18
N PHE A 273 -2.40 -4.19 -19.54
CA PHE A 273 -1.95 -4.13 -20.93
C PHE A 273 -2.07 -5.49 -21.63
N PHE A 274 -1.52 -6.56 -21.04
CA PHE A 274 -1.57 -7.90 -21.64
C PHE A 274 -2.97 -8.52 -21.59
N ASN A 275 -3.81 -8.16 -20.62
CA ASN A 275 -5.23 -8.49 -20.61
C ASN A 275 -5.95 -7.94 -21.85
N ASN A 276 -5.64 -6.72 -22.25
CA ASN A 276 -6.21 -6.16 -23.47
C ASN A 276 -5.76 -6.90 -24.76
N LEU A 277 -4.60 -7.54 -24.75
CA LEU A 277 -4.09 -8.30 -25.91
C LEU A 277 -4.55 -9.76 -25.93
N TYR A 278 -4.53 -10.43 -24.78
CA TYR A 278 -4.66 -11.88 -24.67
C TYR A 278 -5.75 -12.34 -23.70
N GLY A 279 -6.50 -11.40 -23.11
CA GLY A 279 -7.42 -11.61 -22.00
C GLY A 279 -6.69 -11.80 -20.66
N ILE A 280 -7.45 -11.92 -19.57
CA ILE A 280 -6.95 -11.90 -18.19
C ILE A 280 -5.83 -12.93 -17.96
N PRO A 281 -4.62 -12.52 -17.52
CA PRO A 281 -3.54 -13.44 -17.12
C PRO A 281 -3.93 -14.33 -15.93
N ASP A 282 -3.27 -15.48 -15.81
CA ASP A 282 -3.52 -16.44 -14.73
C ASP A 282 -3.04 -15.87 -13.40
N ALA A 283 -3.90 -15.92 -12.38
CA ALA A 283 -3.56 -15.47 -11.03
C ALA A 283 -2.39 -16.29 -10.48
N GLN A 284 -1.40 -15.60 -9.92
CA GLN A 284 -0.21 -16.24 -9.35
C GLN A 284 -0.35 -16.52 -7.85
N ASP A 285 -1.34 -15.90 -7.20
CA ASP A 285 -1.76 -16.14 -5.83
C ASP A 285 -3.28 -16.44 -5.78
N ALA A 286 -3.69 -17.54 -6.43
CA ALA A 286 -5.04 -18.06 -6.27
C ALA A 286 -5.25 -18.58 -4.83
N PRO A 287 -6.41 -18.33 -4.20
CA PRO A 287 -6.75 -19.00 -2.95
C PRO A 287 -6.73 -20.51 -3.20
N ARG A 288 -5.98 -21.26 -2.40
CA ARG A 288 -6.00 -22.73 -2.51
C ARG A 288 -7.24 -23.26 -1.79
N ASP A 289 -7.90 -24.28 -2.34
CA ASP A 289 -9.10 -24.90 -1.75
C ASP A 289 -8.82 -25.54 -0.37
N ASP A 290 -7.54 -25.81 -0.06
CA ASP A 290 -7.02 -26.38 1.18
C ASP A 290 -6.33 -25.35 2.10
N GLU A 291 -6.18 -24.10 1.67
CA GLU A 291 -5.89 -23.02 2.62
C GLU A 291 -7.17 -22.84 3.45
N PRO A 292 -7.17 -23.15 4.77
CA PRO A 292 -8.33 -22.87 5.60
C PRO A 292 -8.65 -21.41 5.35
N ALA A 293 -9.89 -21.10 4.93
CA ALA A 293 -10.33 -19.77 4.58
C ALA A 293 -9.69 -18.80 5.56
N GLU A 294 -8.60 -18.13 5.12
CA GLU A 294 -7.79 -17.38 6.06
C GLU A 294 -8.74 -16.26 6.46
N VAL A 295 -9.21 -16.32 7.69
CA VAL A 295 -10.14 -15.36 8.25
C VAL A 295 -9.32 -14.08 8.36
N LEU A 296 -9.16 -13.38 7.24
CA LEU A 296 -8.96 -11.95 7.26
C LEU A 296 -10.07 -11.45 8.18
N PRO A 297 -9.72 -10.84 9.32
CA PRO A 297 -10.75 -10.34 10.19
C PRO A 297 -11.59 -9.37 9.36
N LYS A 298 -12.88 -9.68 9.23
CA LYS A 298 -13.85 -8.72 8.71
C LYS A 298 -14.05 -7.62 9.76
N SER A 299 -13.08 -6.71 9.89
CA SER A 299 -13.27 -5.30 10.27
C SER A 299 -11.92 -4.57 10.27
N GLY A 300 -11.92 -3.31 9.82
CA GLY A 300 -10.73 -2.46 9.79
C GLY A 300 -10.45 -1.78 11.13
N ARG A 301 -10.53 -2.50 12.25
CA ARG A 301 -10.31 -1.95 13.60
C ARG A 301 -9.24 -2.72 14.39
N GLY A 302 -8.80 -2.13 15.49
CA GLY A 302 -7.89 -2.75 16.43
C GLY A 302 -8.14 -2.30 17.87
N LEU A 303 -7.71 -3.14 18.80
CA LEU A 303 -7.63 -2.86 20.23
C LEU A 303 -6.24 -2.28 20.51
N VAL A 304 -6.17 -1.13 21.17
CA VAL A 304 -4.93 -0.59 21.74
C VAL A 304 -5.03 -0.66 23.24
N VAL A 305 -4.05 -1.26 23.90
CA VAL A 305 -3.87 -1.17 25.35
C VAL A 305 -2.70 -0.25 25.63
N ALA A 306 -2.95 0.80 26.40
CA ALA A 306 -1.99 1.84 26.69
C ALA A 306 -1.80 1.99 28.19
N LEU A 307 -0.57 2.28 28.58
CA LEU A 307 -0.29 2.68 29.95
C LEU A 307 -0.60 4.17 30.10
N TYR A 308 -1.33 4.51 31.15
CA TYR A 308 -1.63 5.88 31.54
C TYR A 308 -1.01 6.14 32.91
N GLU A 309 -0.21 7.20 33.02
CA GLU A 309 0.39 7.65 34.27
C GLU A 309 -0.24 8.97 34.71
N THR A 310 -0.63 9.04 35.98
CA THR A 310 -1.07 10.26 36.64
C THR A 310 -0.12 10.56 37.79
N VAL A 311 0.53 11.74 37.73
CA VAL A 311 1.35 12.23 38.84
C VAL A 311 0.56 13.27 39.62
N SER A 312 0.38 13.01 40.92
CA SER A 312 -0.34 13.87 41.85
C SER A 312 0.66 14.54 42.80
N PRO A 313 1.12 15.77 42.52
CA PRO A 313 2.09 16.45 43.36
C PRO A 313 1.46 16.91 44.69
N HIS A 314 2.21 16.79 45.79
CA HIS A 314 1.82 17.28 47.11
C HIS A 314 3.03 17.85 47.86
N PHE A 315 2.82 18.49 49.02
CA PHE A 315 3.93 19.05 49.79
C PHE A 315 4.89 17.92 50.23
N GLY A 316 6.15 18.01 49.81
CA GLY A 316 7.20 17.04 50.14
C GLY A 316 7.35 15.84 49.20
N GLY A 317 6.55 15.72 48.12
CA GLY A 317 6.67 14.59 47.19
C GLY A 317 5.63 14.58 46.06
N ALA A 318 5.47 13.43 45.41
CA ALA A 318 4.42 13.18 44.44
C ALA A 318 4.01 11.70 44.50
N ASP A 319 2.71 11.45 44.38
CA ASP A 319 2.16 10.12 44.15
C ASP A 319 2.11 9.85 42.64
N ILE A 320 2.44 8.63 42.23
CA ILE A 320 2.44 8.20 40.82
C ILE A 320 1.52 6.99 40.69
N ASP A 321 0.44 7.15 39.93
CA ASP A 321 -0.52 6.10 39.65
C ASP A 321 -0.39 5.62 38.20
N HIS A 322 -0.39 4.30 38.01
CA HIS A 322 -0.35 3.64 36.70
C HIS A 322 -1.64 2.89 36.44
N THR A 323 -2.29 3.17 35.31
CA THR A 323 -3.54 2.52 34.90
C THR A 323 -3.47 2.05 33.46
N TRP A 324 -4.01 0.87 33.18
CA TRP A 324 -4.19 0.40 31.81
C TRP A 324 -5.48 0.95 31.22
N LYS A 325 -5.34 1.60 30.07
CA LYS A 325 -6.44 2.15 29.29
C LYS A 325 -6.59 1.35 28.00
N PHE A 326 -7.83 1.07 27.62
CA PHE A 326 -8.16 0.25 26.45
C PHE A 326 -8.92 1.10 25.44
N PHE A 327 -8.59 0.96 24.16
CA PHE A 327 -9.20 1.75 23.10
C PHE A 327 -9.51 0.86 21.90
N THR A 328 -10.60 1.17 21.20
CA THR A 328 -10.83 0.67 19.85
C THR A 328 -10.54 1.77 18.85
N THR A 329 -9.75 1.47 17.81
CA THR A 329 -9.30 2.44 16.79
C THR A 329 -9.41 1.82 15.40
N PRO A 330 -9.61 2.61 14.32
CA PRO A 330 -9.37 2.11 12.97
C PRO A 330 -7.92 1.65 12.77
N LEU A 331 -7.72 0.67 11.89
CA LEU A 331 -6.38 0.21 11.54
C LEU A 331 -5.50 1.36 11.03
N GLY A 332 -4.26 1.39 11.50
CA GLY A 332 -3.28 2.41 11.12
C GLY A 332 -3.45 3.77 11.82
N ARG A 333 -4.45 3.93 12.70
CA ARG A 333 -4.63 5.13 13.50
C ARG A 333 -4.18 4.92 14.94
N GLY A 334 -3.16 5.68 15.34
CA GLY A 334 -2.70 5.73 16.73
C GLY A 334 -3.73 6.37 17.65
N ILE A 335 -3.59 6.13 18.95
CA ILE A 335 -4.36 6.82 19.98
C ILE A 335 -3.63 8.08 20.43
N ASP A 336 -4.38 9.06 20.92
CA ASP A 336 -3.79 10.20 21.59
C ASP A 336 -4.52 10.59 22.89
N CYS A 337 -4.05 11.66 23.53
CA CYS A 337 -4.63 12.20 24.76
C CYS A 337 -6.07 12.72 24.62
N SER A 338 -6.61 12.79 23.40
CA SER A 338 -8.03 13.05 23.13
C SER A 338 -8.83 11.76 23.36
N LEU A 339 -8.89 11.34 24.62
CA LEU A 339 -9.60 10.15 25.08
C LEU A 339 -11.05 10.16 24.55
N GLY A 340 -11.36 9.30 23.57
CA GLY A 340 -12.73 9.11 23.06
C GLY A 340 -13.16 9.99 21.87
N ALA A 341 -12.24 10.63 21.15
CA ALA A 341 -12.58 11.32 19.90
C ALA A 341 -12.80 10.32 18.74
N ASP A 342 -13.98 10.35 18.11
CA ASP A 342 -14.30 9.56 16.91
C ASP A 342 -13.16 9.69 15.87
N PRO A 343 -12.55 8.59 15.41
CA PRO A 343 -12.98 7.18 15.51
C PRO A 343 -12.32 6.32 16.61
N VAL A 344 -11.57 6.93 17.52
CA VAL A 344 -10.95 6.27 18.68
C VAL A 344 -11.94 6.28 19.85
N VAL A 345 -12.32 5.10 20.33
CA VAL A 345 -13.26 4.95 21.45
C VAL A 345 -12.57 4.27 22.60
N GLU A 346 -12.46 4.95 23.75
CA GLU A 346 -12.01 4.33 25.00
C GLU A 346 -13.06 3.32 25.47
N ILE A 347 -12.59 2.15 25.89
CA ILE A 347 -13.42 1.11 26.50
C ILE A 347 -12.95 0.87 27.92
N ASN A 348 -13.91 0.67 28.83
CA ASN A 348 -13.61 0.37 30.22
C ASN A 348 -13.47 -1.15 30.38
N PRO A 349 -12.27 -1.66 30.72
CA PRO A 349 -12.08 -3.08 31.00
C PRO A 349 -12.64 -3.43 32.39
N GLU A 350 -13.10 -4.67 32.56
CA GLU A 350 -13.40 -5.28 33.85
C GLU A 350 -12.40 -6.42 34.12
N GLY A 351 -11.83 -6.48 35.33
CA GLY A 351 -10.94 -7.59 35.71
C GLY A 351 -9.67 -7.14 36.42
N PRO A 352 -8.95 -8.07 37.07
CA PRO A 352 -7.72 -7.76 37.78
C PRO A 352 -6.56 -7.56 36.80
N SER A 353 -5.72 -6.57 37.09
CA SER A 353 -4.37 -6.49 36.54
C SER A 353 -3.37 -7.09 37.53
N ASP A 354 -2.45 -7.91 37.04
CA ASP A 354 -1.28 -8.41 37.77
C ASP A 354 0.04 -7.86 37.22
N ALA A 355 -0.02 -6.71 36.52
CA ALA A 355 1.14 -6.01 36.00
C ALA A 355 2.22 -5.81 37.07
N LYS A 356 3.43 -6.26 36.76
CA LYS A 356 4.60 -6.07 37.63
C LYS A 356 5.28 -4.75 37.30
N PHE A 357 4.89 -3.70 38.02
CA PHE A 357 5.55 -2.40 37.96
C PHE A 357 6.89 -2.46 38.71
N GLY A 358 8.00 -2.22 37.99
CA GLY A 358 9.31 -2.10 38.61
C GLY A 358 9.41 -0.80 39.44
N ARG A 359 10.20 -0.81 40.52
CA ARG A 359 10.42 0.36 41.40
C ARG A 359 10.98 1.60 40.68
N ASN A 360 11.55 1.43 39.48
CA ASN A 360 12.11 2.48 38.64
C ASN A 360 11.50 2.43 37.23
N LEU A 361 10.17 2.40 37.13
CA LEU A 361 9.51 2.50 35.84
C LEU A 361 9.91 3.83 35.17
N ASN A 362 10.61 3.73 34.06
CA ASN A 362 10.85 4.87 33.20
C ASN A 362 9.80 4.82 32.09
N PHE A 363 8.77 5.64 32.22
CA PHE A 363 7.65 5.73 31.27
C PHE A 363 8.12 6.03 29.83
N SER A 364 9.28 6.69 29.68
CA SER A 364 9.88 7.00 28.38
C SER A 364 10.72 5.85 27.79
N SER A 365 11.16 4.87 28.58
CA SER A 365 12.02 3.78 28.10
C SER A 365 11.22 2.60 27.54
N LYS A 366 11.64 2.04 26.40
CA LYS A 366 11.11 0.76 25.89
C LYS A 366 11.53 -0.47 26.70
N ASP A 367 12.72 -0.42 27.31
CA ASP A 367 13.36 -1.59 27.94
C ASP A 367 12.76 -1.91 29.32
N ASN A 368 12.13 -0.92 29.96
CA ASN A 368 11.55 -1.03 31.29
C ASN A 368 10.01 -0.94 31.30
N MET A 369 9.35 -0.95 30.14
CA MET A 369 7.90 -0.83 30.06
C MET A 369 7.23 -2.16 30.43
N PRO A 370 6.36 -2.22 31.46
CA PRO A 370 5.66 -3.45 31.83
C PRO A 370 4.65 -3.86 30.75
N TRP A 371 4.26 -5.13 30.78
CA TRP A 371 3.12 -5.62 30.05
C TRP A 371 1.85 -5.54 30.91
N PRO A 372 0.65 -5.50 30.31
CA PRO A 372 -0.59 -5.30 31.03
C PRO A 372 -0.87 -6.25 32.19
N GLY A 373 -0.51 -7.54 32.04
CA GLY A 373 -0.71 -8.58 33.04
C GLY A 373 -2.17 -8.69 33.52
N GLY A 374 -2.87 -9.77 33.17
CA GLY A 374 -4.20 -10.06 33.72
C GLY A 374 -5.17 -10.67 32.72
N ASP A 375 -6.44 -10.71 33.12
CA ASP A 375 -7.58 -11.13 32.31
C ASP A 375 -8.62 -10.00 32.38
N PHE A 376 -8.74 -9.26 31.28
CA PHE A 376 -9.58 -8.08 31.15
C PHE A 376 -10.75 -8.39 30.24
N LYS A 377 -11.95 -8.42 30.80
CA LYS A 377 -13.19 -8.43 30.05
C LYS A 377 -13.40 -7.06 29.38
N VAL A 378 -13.61 -7.08 28.07
CA VAL A 378 -13.78 -5.89 27.22
C VAL A 378 -14.94 -6.09 26.25
N VAL A 379 -15.63 -5.02 25.87
CA VAL A 379 -16.69 -5.07 24.85
C VAL A 379 -16.14 -4.57 23.52
N ILE A 380 -16.07 -5.46 22.53
CA ILE A 380 -15.55 -5.20 21.19
C ILE A 380 -16.65 -5.42 20.18
N ASP A 381 -17.03 -4.36 19.44
CA ASP A 381 -18.12 -4.38 18.46
C ASP A 381 -19.42 -5.01 18.99
N GLY A 382 -19.74 -4.70 20.26
CA GLY A 382 -20.94 -5.22 20.95
C GLY A 382 -20.82 -6.66 21.45
N GLN A 383 -19.65 -7.30 21.31
CA GLN A 383 -19.37 -8.64 21.84
C GLN A 383 -18.49 -8.58 23.08
N GLU A 384 -18.80 -9.43 24.05
CA GLU A 384 -17.96 -9.63 25.23
C GLU A 384 -16.73 -10.47 24.85
N CYS A 385 -15.55 -9.89 24.98
CA CYS A 385 -14.27 -10.53 24.76
C CYS A 385 -13.40 -10.43 26.01
N HIS A 386 -12.32 -11.20 26.05
CA HIS A 386 -11.33 -11.20 27.12
C HIS A 386 -9.95 -10.93 26.55
N TYR A 387 -9.31 -9.82 26.91
CA TYR A 387 -7.90 -9.61 26.67
C TYR A 387 -7.10 -10.25 27.80
N LYS A 388 -6.27 -11.24 27.49
CA LYS A 388 -5.46 -11.98 28.47
C LYS A 388 -3.98 -11.80 28.20
N ASN A 389 -3.23 -11.55 29.26
CA ASN A 389 -1.81 -11.32 29.22
C ASN A 389 -1.13 -11.87 30.48
N ASP A 390 0.03 -12.52 30.33
CA ASP A 390 0.77 -13.12 31.47
C ASP A 390 1.83 -12.19 32.06
N GLY A 391 1.88 -10.93 31.62
CA GLY A 391 2.88 -9.95 32.04
C GLY A 391 4.25 -10.10 31.35
N SER A 392 4.41 -11.02 30.39
CA SER A 392 5.68 -11.28 29.69
C SER A 392 5.67 -11.00 28.18
N ASN A 393 4.49 -10.90 27.57
CA ASN A 393 4.31 -10.69 26.12
C ASN A 393 3.16 -9.71 25.83
N ALA A 394 2.73 -9.58 24.57
CA ALA A 394 1.65 -8.67 24.20
C ALA A 394 0.23 -9.22 24.48
N GLY A 395 0.08 -10.48 24.86
CA GLY A 395 -1.21 -11.09 25.17
C GLY A 395 -2.02 -11.44 23.93
N ARG A 396 -3.30 -11.79 24.18
CA ARG A 396 -4.27 -12.18 23.15
C ARG A 396 -5.68 -11.74 23.53
N LEU A 397 -6.52 -11.48 22.53
CA LEU A 397 -7.92 -11.13 22.70
C LEU A 397 -8.81 -12.33 22.31
N PHE A 398 -9.61 -12.81 23.26
CA PHE A 398 -10.48 -13.97 23.14
C PHE A 398 -11.94 -13.51 23.05
N CYS A 399 -12.51 -13.52 21.85
CA CYS A 399 -13.93 -13.26 21.61
C CYS A 399 -14.69 -14.58 21.41
N PRO A 400 -16.03 -14.61 21.51
CA PRO A 400 -16.81 -15.86 21.48
C PRO A 400 -16.62 -16.68 20.20
N THR A 401 -16.30 -16.02 19.09
CA THR A 401 -16.16 -16.64 17.76
C THR A 401 -14.72 -16.70 17.26
N ARG A 402 -13.76 -16.07 17.96
CA ARG A 402 -12.39 -15.92 17.47
C ARG A 402 -11.39 -15.59 18.57
N GLU A 403 -10.17 -16.06 18.37
CA GLU A 403 -8.99 -15.64 19.13
C GLU A 403 -8.12 -14.77 18.23
N ILE A 404 -7.68 -13.63 18.77
CA ILE A 404 -6.92 -12.60 18.06
C ILE A 404 -5.58 -12.45 18.79
N SER A 405 -4.48 -12.68 18.07
CA SER A 405 -3.14 -12.40 18.60
C SER A 405 -2.93 -10.90 18.73
N CYS A 406 -2.17 -10.49 19.75
CA CYS A 406 -1.75 -9.11 19.92
C CYS A 406 -0.23 -8.99 19.78
N ASP A 407 0.24 -7.80 19.45
CA ASP A 407 1.64 -7.44 19.26
C ASP A 407 2.02 -6.23 20.12
N ALA A 408 3.33 -6.01 20.30
CA ALA A 408 3.81 -4.77 20.88
C ALA A 408 3.43 -3.60 19.97
N ASP A 409 2.83 -2.55 20.54
CA ASP A 409 2.50 -1.35 19.78
C ASP A 409 3.77 -0.69 19.21
N ARG A 410 3.65 -0.03 18.06
CA ARG A 410 4.76 0.70 17.42
C ARG A 410 5.41 1.69 18.39
N ALA A 411 4.61 2.43 19.16
CA ALA A 411 5.12 3.41 20.12
C ALA A 411 5.94 2.77 21.26
N ARG A 412 5.70 1.49 21.55
CA ARG A 412 6.54 0.69 22.46
C ARG A 412 7.86 0.30 21.79
N LYS A 413 7.87 -0.06 20.50
CA LYS A 413 9.05 -0.54 19.76
C LYS A 413 10.06 0.57 19.42
N GLU A 414 9.57 1.74 19.02
CA GLU A 414 10.38 2.80 18.38
C GLU A 414 10.97 3.84 19.35
N ASN A 415 10.76 3.70 20.67
CA ASN A 415 11.01 4.78 21.65
C ASN A 415 10.26 6.08 21.30
N ASP A 416 9.09 5.98 20.65
CA ASP A 416 8.27 7.16 20.34
C ASP A 416 7.92 7.93 21.62
N ASP A 417 7.76 9.25 21.44
CA ASP A 417 7.54 10.18 22.53
C ASP A 417 6.27 9.83 23.31
N VAL A 418 6.47 9.74 24.63
CA VAL A 418 5.40 9.73 25.63
C VAL A 418 4.48 10.92 25.38
N GLN A 419 3.19 10.67 25.21
CA GLN A 419 2.25 11.74 25.00
C GLN A 419 1.88 12.40 26.32
N LYS A 420 1.97 13.73 26.39
CA LYS A 420 1.59 14.53 27.56
C LYS A 420 0.14 14.97 27.45
N CYS A 421 -0.72 14.43 28.30
CA CYS A 421 -2.18 14.62 28.24
C CYS A 421 -2.68 15.81 29.06
N GLY A 422 -1.84 16.83 29.25
CA GLY A 422 -2.10 17.98 30.11
C GLY A 422 -1.84 17.69 31.59
N GLY A 423 -1.46 18.73 32.33
CA GLY A 423 -1.01 18.59 33.71
C GLY A 423 0.22 17.68 33.82
N PHE A 424 0.17 16.72 34.75
CA PHE A 424 1.18 15.67 34.89
C PHE A 424 0.66 14.28 34.48
N ASN A 425 -0.22 14.25 33.48
CA ASN A 425 -0.73 13.00 32.93
C ASN A 425 0.03 12.61 31.66
N MET A 426 0.33 11.32 31.51
CA MET A 426 1.05 10.78 30.36
C MET A 426 0.38 9.51 29.84
N LEU A 427 0.41 9.32 28.52
CA LEU A 427 -0.13 8.15 27.84
C LEU A 427 0.95 7.54 26.94
N LYS A 428 1.08 6.22 26.99
CA LYS A 428 1.94 5.47 26.07
C LYS A 428 1.26 4.19 25.59
N PRO A 429 0.97 4.07 24.28
CA PRO A 429 0.50 2.82 23.69
C PRO A 429 1.51 1.69 23.90
N ASN A 430 1.01 0.49 24.17
CA ASN A 430 1.84 -0.61 24.63
C ASN A 430 1.56 -1.92 23.86
N VAL A 431 0.28 -2.23 23.66
CA VAL A 431 -0.18 -3.43 22.95
C VAL A 431 -1.16 -3.04 21.86
N PHE A 432 -1.11 -3.76 20.75
CA PHE A 432 -2.04 -3.65 19.63
C PHE A 432 -2.60 -5.02 19.25
N CYS A 433 -3.92 -5.15 19.07
CA CYS A 433 -4.57 -6.36 18.56
C CYS A 433 -5.46 -6.01 17.37
N GLN A 434 -5.26 -6.62 16.21
CA GLN A 434 -6.07 -6.35 15.01
C GLN A 434 -7.27 -7.30 14.91
N PHE A 435 -8.49 -6.78 14.73
CA PHE A 435 -9.70 -7.59 14.71
C PHE A 435 -10.78 -7.14 13.73
#